data_AF-A0A2S0JP40-F1
#
_entry.id   AF-A0A2S0JP40-F1
#
_cell.length_a   1.000
_cell.length_b   1.000
_cell.length_c   1.000
_cell.angle_alpha   90.00
_cell.angle_beta   90.00
_cell.angle_gamma   90.00
#
_symmetry.space_group_name_H-M   'P 1'
#
loop_
_entity.id
_entity.type
_entity.pdbx_description
1 polymer ?
#
loop_
_entity_poly.entity_id
_entity_poly.type
_entity_poly.pdbx_seq_one_letter_code
_entity_poly.pdbx_strand_id
1 'polypeptide(L)' 'MAKIEKIIIEMKNQLKGITFKEIKNLEHNGYKEISIRGSHYHFQNEQGLVTTFKLEYPVDFQVVKDALNRIGE' A
#
# COMPACT_ATOMS: atom_id res chain seq x y z
N MET A 1 -15.67 -9.53 -7.38
CA MET A 1 -14.89 -8.49 -6.68
C MET A 1 -14.30 -9.10 -5.44
N ALA A 2 -13.01 -9.42 -5.51
CA ALA A 2 -12.26 -9.79 -4.31
C ALA A 2 -12.34 -8.62 -3.33
N LYS A 3 -12.45 -8.90 -2.02
CA LYS A 3 -12.50 -7.88 -0.96
C LYS A 3 -11.36 -6.85 -1.08
N ILE A 4 -10.26 -7.21 -1.73
CA ILE A 4 -9.05 -6.41 -1.90
C ILE A 4 -9.19 -5.40 -3.05
N GLU A 5 -9.80 -5.77 -4.19
CA GLU A 5 -10.15 -4.80 -5.24
C GLU A 5 -11.05 -3.69 -4.67
N LYS A 6 -11.99 -4.10 -3.80
CA LYS A 6 -12.84 -3.15 -3.08
C LYS A 6 -12.04 -2.24 -2.16
N ILE A 7 -11.05 -2.77 -1.44
CA ILE A 7 -10.14 -1.96 -0.61
C ILE A 7 -9.31 -1.01 -1.48
N ILE A 8 -8.79 -1.43 -2.63
CA ILE A 8 -8.05 -0.53 -3.54
C ILE A 8 -8.97 0.56 -4.10
N ILE A 9 -10.20 0.20 -4.46
CA ILE A 9 -11.21 1.16 -4.91
C ILE A 9 -11.60 2.09 -3.76
N GLU A 10 -11.72 1.62 -2.52
CA GLU A 10 -11.98 2.42 -1.33
C GLU A 10 -10.78 3.32 -1.01
N MET A 11 -9.54 2.82 -1.14
CA MET A 11 -8.33 3.63 -1.01
C MET A 11 -8.30 4.70 -2.09
N LYS A 12 -8.63 4.39 -3.35
CA LYS A 12 -8.73 5.37 -4.46
C LYS A 12 -9.80 6.43 -4.21
N ASN A 13 -10.98 6.03 -3.74
CA ASN A 13 -12.12 6.92 -3.52
C ASN A 13 -12.02 7.69 -2.19
N GLN A 14 -11.37 7.10 -1.19
CA GLN A 14 -11.33 7.57 0.19
C GLN A 14 -9.89 7.52 0.72
N LEU A 15 -9.10 8.45 0.20
CA LEU A 15 -7.67 8.58 0.48
C LEU A 15 -7.33 9.10 1.90
N LYS A 16 -8.31 9.18 2.81
CA LYS A 16 -8.16 9.68 4.19
C LYS A 16 -8.50 8.56 5.17
N GLY A 17 -7.59 8.26 6.10
CA GLY A 17 -7.82 7.27 7.16
C GLY A 17 -7.31 5.85 6.85
N ILE A 18 -6.50 5.69 5.80
CA ILE A 18 -5.94 4.40 5.43
C ILE A 18 -5.05 3.90 6.56
N THR A 19 -5.38 2.73 7.09
CA THR A 19 -4.62 2.09 8.16
C THR A 19 -3.50 1.24 7.56
N PHE A 20 -2.38 1.11 8.26
CA PHE A 20 -1.29 0.22 7.86
C PHE A 20 -1.75 -1.24 7.61
N LYS A 21 -2.80 -1.69 8.32
CA LYS A 21 -3.44 -3.00 8.11
C LYS A 21 -4.00 -3.17 6.69
N GLU A 22 -4.50 -2.09 6.09
CA GLU A 22 -4.98 -2.10 4.70
C GLU A 22 -3.83 -2.11 3.71
N ILE A 23 -2.73 -1.41 4.02
CA ILE A 23 -1.48 -1.49 3.23
C ILE A 23 -0.97 -2.92 3.17
N LYS A 24 -1.02 -3.67 4.28
CA LYS A 24 -0.64 -5.09 4.27
C LYS A 24 -1.50 -5.96 3.35
N ASN A 25 -2.76 -5.59 3.10
CA ASN A 25 -3.58 -6.31 2.14
C ASN A 25 -3.09 -6.13 0.68
N LEU A 26 -2.25 -5.13 0.39
CA LEU A 26 -1.57 -5.01 -0.90
C LEU A 26 -0.63 -6.18 -1.18
N GLU A 27 -0.18 -6.92 -0.15
CA GLU A 27 0.67 -8.10 -0.37
C GLU A 27 -0.01 -9.17 -1.25
N HIS A 28 -1.34 -9.22 -1.22
CA HIS A 28 -2.11 -10.12 -2.07
C HIS A 28 -2.26 -9.63 -3.53
N ASN A 29 -1.89 -8.40 -3.83
CA ASN A 29 -1.93 -7.78 -5.17
C ASN A 29 -0.54 -7.64 -5.80
N GLY A 30 0.37 -8.55 -5.45
CA GLY A 30 1.72 -8.57 -6.04
C GLY A 30 2.72 -7.65 -5.35
N TYR A 31 2.36 -6.99 -4.25
CA TYR A 31 3.36 -6.44 -3.34
C TYR A 31 3.90 -7.54 -2.43
N LYS A 32 5.16 -7.44 -2.01
CA LYS A 32 5.78 -8.34 -1.04
C LYS A 32 6.53 -7.52 -0.02
N GLU A 33 6.27 -7.74 1.26
CA GLU A 33 7.09 -7.15 2.31
C GLU A 33 8.51 -7.73 2.21
N ILE A 34 9.50 -6.88 1.89
CA ILE A 34 10.90 -7.30 1.72
C ILE A 34 11.75 -6.98 2.95
N SER A 35 11.40 -5.93 3.69
CA SER A 35 12.19 -5.50 4.84
C SER A 35 11.38 -4.57 5.73
N ILE A 36 11.63 -4.65 7.04
CA ILE A 36 11.08 -3.75 8.03
C ILE A 36 12.25 -3.09 8.76
N ARG A 37 12.24 -1.76 8.80
CA ARG A 37 13.19 -0.92 9.54
C ARG A 37 12.45 -0.01 10.49
N GLY A 38 12.20 -0.51 11.71
CA GLY A 38 11.47 0.21 12.74
C GLY A 38 10.05 0.54 12.27
N SER A 39 9.72 1.82 12.21
CA SER A 39 8.42 2.29 11.68
C SER A 39 8.35 2.31 10.15
N HIS A 40 9.38 1.92 9.40
CA HIS A 40 9.35 1.92 7.93
C HIS A 40 9.27 0.49 7.41
N TYR A 41 8.30 0.24 6.54
CA TYR A 41 8.04 -1.04 5.90
C TYR A 41 8.29 -0.90 4.41
N HIS A 42 9.15 -1.75 3.88
CA HIS A 42 9.50 -1.78 2.48
C HIS A 42 8.71 -2.89 1.80
N PHE A 43 7.91 -2.51 0.81
CA PHE A 43 7.14 -3.41 -0.02
C PHE A 43 7.67 -3.35 -1.45
N GLN A 44 7.83 -4.50 -2.09
CA GLN A 44 8.26 -4.61 -3.47
C GLN A 44 7.11 -5.12 -4.34
N ASN A 45 6.78 -4.45 -5.44
CA ASN A 45 5.78 -4.95 -6.40
C ASN A 45 6.36 -6.05 -7.32
N GLU A 46 5.51 -6.73 -8.09
CA GLU A 46 5.93 -7.74 -9.06
C GLU A 46 6.89 -7.23 -10.15
N GLN A 47 6.87 -5.92 -10.42
CA GLN A 47 7.81 -5.27 -11.35
C GLN A 47 9.18 -4.97 -10.72
N GLY A 48 9.37 -5.27 -9.44
CA GLY A 48 10.60 -5.03 -8.69
C GLY A 48 10.74 -3.63 -8.08
N LEU A 49 9.73 -2.76 -8.21
CA LEU A 49 9.70 -1.42 -7.61
C LEU A 49 9.43 -1.50 -6.11
N VAL A 50 10.24 -0.78 -5.34
CA VAL A 50 10.14 -0.74 -3.88
C VAL A 50 9.42 0.54 -3.42
N THR A 51 8.36 0.36 -2.64
CA THR A 51 7.61 1.43 -1.98
C THR A 51 7.78 1.29 -0.47
N THR A 52 8.11 2.40 0.19
CA THR A 52 8.31 2.42 1.64
C THR A 52 7.10 3.07 2.30
N PHE A 53 6.42 2.33 3.17
CA PHE A 53 5.30 2.82 3.96
C PHE A 53 5.74 3.01 5.40
N LYS A 54 5.38 4.14 6.00
CA LYS A 54 5.60 4.36 7.42
C LYS A 54 4.40 3.83 8.21
N LEU A 55 4.67 3.16 9.33
CA LEU A 55 3.71 2.65 10.29
C LEU A 55 3.19 3.81 11.15
N GLU A 56 2.38 4.64 10.52
CA GLU A 56 1.68 5.76 11.14
C GLU A 56 0.18 5.66 10.86
N TYR A 57 -0.61 6.27 11.74
CA TYR A 57 -2.06 6.34 11.59
C TYR A 57 -2.49 7.80 11.58
N PRO A 58 -3.09 8.30 10.48
CA PRO A 58 -3.28 7.64 9.18
C PRO A 58 -1.97 7.53 8.38
N VAL A 59 -1.85 6.52 7.51
CA VAL A 59 -0.72 6.40 6.58
C VAL A 59 -0.73 7.59 5.63
N ASP A 60 0.46 8.10 5.28
CA ASP A 60 0.59 9.24 4.37
C ASP A 60 -0.05 8.94 3.00
N PHE A 61 -1.03 9.77 2.64
CA PHE A 61 -1.79 9.63 1.42
C PHE A 61 -0.91 9.69 0.16
N GLN A 62 0.10 10.55 0.12
CA GLN A 62 0.94 10.71 -1.06
C GLN A 62 1.71 9.41 -1.34
N VAL A 63 2.16 8.72 -0.29
CA VAL A 63 2.85 7.43 -0.40
C VAL A 63 1.91 6.36 -0.96
N VAL A 64 0.66 6.30 -0.49
CA VAL A 64 -0.34 5.35 -1.02
C VAL A 64 -0.65 5.64 -2.48
N LYS A 65 -0.88 6.90 -2.83
CA LYS A 65 -1.16 7.31 -4.21
C LYS A 65 0.01 6.98 -5.15
N ASP A 66 1.24 7.22 -4.70
CA ASP A 66 2.44 6.88 -5.46
C ASP A 66 2.56 5.36 -5.67
N ALA A 67 2.25 4.55 -4.64
CA ALA A 67 2.20 3.10 -4.75
C ALA A 67 1.17 2.60 -5.77
N LEU A 68 -0.03 3.18 -5.77
CA LEU A 68 -1.11 2.84 -6.71
C LEU A 68 -0.72 3.24 -8.14
N ASN A 69 -0.23 4.46 -8.35
CA ASN A 69 0.25 4.90 -9.66
C ASN A 69 1.35 3.98 -10.22
N ARG A 70 2.25 3.46 -9.37
CA ARG A 70 3.33 2.56 -9.78
C ARG A 70 2.85 1.18 -10.24
N ILE A 71 1.68 0.72 -9.82
CA ILE A 71 1.07 -0.53 -10.32
C ILE A 71 0.17 -0.31 -11.53
N GLY A 72 0.07 0.92 -12.03
CA GLY A 72 -0.76 1.26 -13.20
C GLY A 72 -2.25 1.36 -12.88
N GLU A 73 -2.62 1.52 -11.61
CA GLU A 73 -3.98 1.81 -11.15
C GLU A 73 -4.13 3.27 -10.71
#